data_AF-A0A518FGJ5-F1
#
_entry.id   AF-A0A518FGJ5-F1
#
_cell.length_a   1.000
_cell.length_b   1.000
_cell.length_c   1.000
_cell.angle_alpha   90.00
_cell.angle_beta   90.00
_cell.angle_gamma   90.00
#
_symmetry.space_group_name_H-M   'P 1'
#
loop_
_entity.id
_entity.type
_entity.pdbx_description
1 polymer ?
#
loop_
_entity_poly.entity_id
_entity_poly.type
_entity_poly.pdbx_seq_one_letter_code
_entity_poly.pdbx_strand_id
1 'polypeptide(L)'
;MVRNSSEIATAIDQFQPQEEEWLELDELLEELFESESPASGIPAMLRVFERYPTEDRAGVFWSIIHGMESLPGYEPLLIESIQSAPSESGLIMVNRLLNSGVTQINGLDLVQLFEKTTQNRSAPAEVRESARRFLKKHQSLD
;
A
#
# COMPACT_ATOMS: atom_id res chain seq x y z
N MET A 1 11.94 26.75 -3.72
CA MET A 1 13.01 25.75 -3.90
C MET A 1 12.28 24.47 -4.24
N VAL A 2 12.57 23.84 -5.38
CA VAL A 2 11.94 22.55 -5.74
C VAL A 2 12.57 21.49 -4.84
N ARG A 3 11.76 20.62 -4.21
CA ARG A 3 12.28 19.57 -3.34
C ARG A 3 12.88 18.45 -4.19
N ASN A 4 13.89 17.77 -3.66
CA ASN A 4 14.36 16.51 -4.25
C ASN A 4 13.50 15.32 -3.77
N SER A 5 13.62 14.16 -4.42
CA SER A 5 12.80 12.98 -4.09
C SER A 5 12.84 12.57 -2.62
N SER A 6 13.98 12.74 -1.94
CA SER A 6 14.14 12.39 -0.52
C SER A 6 13.42 13.36 0.42
N GLU A 7 13.42 14.65 0.08
CA GLU A 7 12.69 15.68 0.83
C GLU A 7 11.19 15.49 0.70
N ILE A 8 10.71 15.14 -0.50
CA ILE A 8 9.30 14.85 -0.75
C ILE A 8 8.86 13.59 -0.01
N ALA A 9 9.64 12.51 -0.09
CA ALA A 9 9.35 11.28 0.65
C ALA A 9 9.29 11.51 2.17
N THR A 10 10.18 12.36 2.70
CA THR A 10 10.14 12.75 4.12
C THR A 10 8.87 13.52 4.47
N ALA A 11 8.43 14.42 3.61
CA ALA A 11 7.18 15.16 3.80
C ALA A 11 5.95 14.23 3.77
N ILE A 12 5.89 13.29 2.82
CA ILE A 12 4.83 12.25 2.77
C ILE A 12 4.81 11.42 4.06
N ASP A 13 5.98 11.08 4.58
CA ASP A 13 6.06 10.27 5.80
C ASP A 13 5.62 11.03 7.06
N GLN A 14 5.84 12.34 7.09
CA GLN A 14 5.44 13.21 8.19
C GLN A 14 4.01 13.73 8.04
N PHE A 15 3.40 13.58 6.87
CA PHE A 15 2.05 14.05 6.58
C PHE A 15 1.04 13.49 7.60
N GLN A 16 0.23 14.40 8.13
CA GLN A 16 -0.95 14.12 8.93
C GLN A 16 -2.09 15.00 8.41
N PRO A 17 -3.26 14.43 8.12
CA PRO A 17 -4.39 15.21 7.64
C PRO A 17 -4.86 16.17 8.73
N GLN A 18 -5.07 17.43 8.38
CA GLN A 18 -5.73 18.41 9.24
C GLN A 18 -7.20 18.48 8.86
N GLU A 19 -8.11 18.38 9.83
CA GLU A 19 -9.56 18.44 9.58
C GLU A 19 -10.07 17.44 8.51
N GLU A 20 -9.43 16.28 8.41
CA GLU A 20 -9.68 15.27 7.37
C GLU A 20 -9.34 15.71 5.92
N GLU A 21 -8.55 16.76 5.74
CA GLU A 21 -8.06 17.21 4.43
C GLU A 21 -6.81 16.44 4.00
N TRP A 22 -6.83 15.94 2.76
CA TRP A 22 -5.77 15.12 2.17
C TRP A 22 -5.11 15.77 0.95
N LEU A 23 -5.54 16.98 0.57
CA LEU A 23 -5.07 17.66 -0.64
C LEU A 23 -3.56 17.84 -0.64
N GLU A 24 -2.99 18.24 0.50
CA GLU A 24 -1.53 18.37 0.64
C GLU A 24 -0.82 17.05 0.34
N LEU A 25 -1.36 15.90 0.77
CA LEU A 25 -0.76 14.61 0.43
C LEU A 25 -0.83 14.33 -1.08
N ASP A 26 -1.92 14.68 -1.75
CA ASP A 26 -2.03 14.51 -3.21
C ASP A 26 -1.00 15.36 -3.96
N GLU A 27 -0.80 16.62 -3.54
CA GLU A 27 0.24 17.51 -4.08
C GLU A 27 1.66 16.96 -3.84
N LEU A 28 1.91 16.39 -2.66
CA LEU A 28 3.19 15.72 -2.36
C LEU A 28 3.44 14.51 -3.25
N LEU A 29 2.39 13.74 -3.56
CA LEU A 29 2.48 12.57 -4.43
C LEU A 29 2.74 12.99 -5.88
N GLU A 30 2.05 14.02 -6.38
CA GLU A 30 2.31 14.60 -7.70
C GLU A 30 3.77 15.04 -7.82
N GLU A 31 4.29 15.80 -6.85
CA GLU A 31 5.70 16.22 -6.85
C GLU A 31 6.65 15.03 -6.79
N LEU A 32 6.33 13.99 -5.99
CA LEU A 32 7.15 12.78 -5.91
C LEU A 32 7.21 12.08 -7.27
N PHE A 33 6.08 11.90 -7.94
CA PHE A 33 6.01 11.17 -9.21
C PHE A 33 6.70 11.92 -10.36
N GLU A 34 6.80 13.25 -10.29
CA GLU A 34 7.53 14.08 -11.25
C GLU A 34 9.03 14.25 -10.90
N SER A 35 9.46 13.81 -9.72
CA SER A 35 10.84 13.95 -9.25
C SER A 35 11.82 13.00 -9.95
N GLU A 36 13.12 13.18 -9.68
CA GLU A 36 14.20 12.43 -10.31
C GLU A 36 14.25 10.93 -9.94
N SER A 37 13.65 10.54 -8.81
CA SER A 37 13.72 9.18 -8.27
C SER A 37 12.46 8.79 -7.48
N PRO A 38 11.27 8.75 -8.12
CA PRO A 38 9.99 8.48 -7.44
C PRO A 38 9.96 7.15 -6.68
N ALA A 39 10.65 6.12 -7.19
CA ALA A 39 10.73 4.80 -6.55
C ALA A 39 11.36 4.86 -5.14
N SER A 40 12.21 5.85 -4.83
CA SER A 40 12.74 5.99 -3.46
C SER A 40 11.68 6.39 -2.44
N GLY A 41 10.53 6.89 -2.89
CA GLY A 41 9.40 7.27 -2.04
C GLY A 41 8.44 6.12 -1.70
N ILE A 42 8.60 4.93 -2.30
CA ILE A 42 7.74 3.76 -2.04
C ILE A 42 7.59 3.46 -0.54
N PRO A 43 8.66 3.44 0.27
CA PRO A 43 8.53 3.21 1.71
C PRO A 43 7.68 4.26 2.42
N ALA A 44 7.74 5.54 2.00
CA ALA A 44 6.94 6.59 2.61
C ALA A 44 5.46 6.44 2.27
N MET A 45 5.13 6.09 1.01
CA MET A 45 3.78 5.79 0.58
C MET A 45 3.18 4.58 1.32
N LEU A 46 3.94 3.51 1.51
CA LEU A 46 3.50 2.36 2.29
C LEU A 46 3.22 2.73 3.75
N ARG A 47 4.08 3.56 4.37
CA ARG A 47 3.85 4.05 5.73
C ARG A 47 2.59 4.90 5.89
N VAL A 48 2.10 5.55 4.83
CA VAL A 48 0.77 6.19 4.85
C VAL A 48 -0.30 5.12 5.07
N PHE A 49 -0.28 4.03 4.31
CA PHE A 49 -1.24 2.93 4.49
C PHE A 49 -1.13 2.29 5.87
N GLU A 50 0.07 2.15 6.41
CA GLU A 50 0.30 1.58 7.74
C GLU A 50 -0.28 2.47 8.87
N ARG A 51 -0.18 3.80 8.73
CA ARG A 51 -0.78 4.76 9.68
C ARG A 51 -2.30 4.84 9.59
N TYR A 52 -2.85 4.57 8.41
CA TYR A 52 -4.28 4.68 8.12
C TYR A 52 -4.82 3.37 7.52
N PRO A 53 -4.77 2.26 8.27
CA PRO A 53 -4.91 0.91 7.72
C PRO A 53 -6.32 0.56 7.24
N THR A 54 -7.34 1.30 7.67
CA THR A 54 -8.75 1.08 7.35
C THR A 54 -9.39 2.25 6.62
N GLU A 55 -8.61 3.27 6.26
CA GLU A 55 -9.16 4.44 5.59
C GLU A 55 -9.41 4.13 4.11
N ASP A 56 -10.67 4.31 3.70
CA ASP A 56 -11.12 4.26 2.30
C ASP A 56 -11.32 5.68 1.76
N ARG A 57 -10.47 6.62 2.20
CA ARG A 57 -10.74 8.06 2.08
C ARG A 57 -9.98 8.73 0.93
N ALA A 58 -10.77 9.56 0.22
CA ALA A 58 -10.37 10.75 -0.53
C ALA A 58 -9.67 10.60 -1.88
N GLY A 59 -9.69 9.45 -2.57
CA GLY A 59 -9.07 9.33 -3.90
C GLY A 59 -7.53 9.34 -3.88
N VAL A 60 -6.91 10.04 -2.92
CA VAL A 60 -5.46 10.12 -2.71
C VAL A 60 -4.83 8.75 -2.47
N PHE A 61 -5.52 7.84 -1.77
CA PHE A 61 -5.03 6.46 -1.60
C PHE A 61 -5.01 5.70 -2.93
N TRP A 62 -5.94 6.01 -3.84
CA TRP A 62 -5.90 5.50 -5.21
C TRP A 62 -4.77 6.13 -6.02
N SER A 63 -4.44 7.41 -5.80
CA SER A 63 -3.22 8.04 -6.35
C SER A 63 -1.97 7.29 -5.91
N ILE A 64 -1.87 6.91 -4.63
CA ILE A 64 -0.76 6.08 -4.12
C ILE A 64 -0.74 4.71 -4.79
N ILE A 65 -1.87 4.00 -4.84
CA ILE A 65 -1.95 2.67 -5.45
C ILE A 65 -1.49 2.71 -6.91
N HIS A 66 -2.08 3.60 -7.72
CA HIS A 66 -1.74 3.69 -9.14
C HIS A 66 -0.31 4.18 -9.38
N GLY A 67 0.14 5.14 -8.57
CA GLY A 67 1.50 5.65 -8.64
C GLY A 67 2.53 4.56 -8.32
N MET A 68 2.34 3.81 -7.23
CA MET A 68 3.20 2.68 -6.88
C MET A 68 3.21 1.58 -7.94
N GLU A 69 2.04 1.21 -8.48
CA GLU A 69 1.93 0.19 -9.54
C GLU A 69 2.69 0.58 -10.83
N SER A 70 2.97 1.88 -11.03
CA SER A 70 3.79 2.37 -12.15
C SER A 70 5.31 2.31 -11.90
N LEU A 71 5.73 2.10 -10.66
CA LEU A 71 7.14 2.13 -10.24
C LEU A 71 7.72 0.72 -10.16
N PRO A 72 8.97 0.49 -10.59
CA PRO A 72 9.59 -0.82 -10.49
C PRO A 72 9.96 -1.15 -9.03
N GLY A 73 9.81 -2.43 -8.65
CA GLY A 73 10.34 -2.96 -7.38
C GLY A 73 9.51 -2.63 -6.15
N TYR A 74 8.25 -2.21 -6.31
CA TYR A 74 7.36 -1.95 -5.18
C TYR A 74 6.85 -3.25 -4.54
N GLU A 75 6.76 -4.35 -5.28
CA GLU A 75 6.09 -5.58 -4.84
C GLU A 75 6.76 -6.20 -3.62
N PRO A 76 8.10 -6.37 -3.55
CA PRO A 76 8.75 -6.86 -2.33
C PRO A 76 8.47 -5.97 -1.11
N LEU A 77 8.52 -4.65 -1.29
CA LEU A 77 8.29 -3.68 -0.22
C LEU A 77 6.84 -3.70 0.27
N LEU A 78 5.88 -3.87 -0.65
CA LEU A 78 4.48 -4.07 -0.34
C LEU A 78 4.26 -5.31 0.53
N ILE A 79 4.91 -6.42 0.18
CA ILE A 79 4.81 -7.66 0.95
C ILE A 79 5.37 -7.45 2.36
N GLU A 80 6.54 -6.84 2.49
CA GLU A 80 7.16 -6.53 3.79
C GLU A 80 6.25 -5.64 4.65
N SER A 81 5.66 -4.60 4.06
CA SER A 81 4.72 -3.70 4.72
C SER A 81 3.47 -4.45 5.23
N ILE A 82 2.89 -5.34 4.42
CA ILE A 82 1.72 -6.12 4.85
C ILE A 82 2.08 -7.10 5.96
N GLN A 83 3.28 -7.69 5.94
CA GLN A 83 3.71 -8.59 7.01
C GLN A 83 3.93 -7.87 8.34
N SER A 84 4.41 -6.61 8.31
CA SER A 84 4.67 -5.81 9.51
C SER A 84 3.41 -5.10 10.03
N ALA A 85 2.69 -4.40 9.15
CA ALA A 85 1.54 -3.56 9.46
C ALA A 85 0.49 -3.63 8.33
N PRO A 86 -0.37 -4.68 8.33
CA PRO A 86 -1.38 -4.86 7.29
C PRO A 86 -2.34 -3.67 7.16
N SER A 87 -2.63 -3.29 5.92
CA SER A 87 -3.60 -2.25 5.55
C SER A 87 -4.55 -2.73 4.46
N GLU A 88 -5.76 -2.18 4.39
CA GLU A 88 -6.72 -2.53 3.34
C GLU A 88 -6.19 -2.22 1.94
N SER A 89 -5.56 -1.05 1.76
CA SER A 89 -4.95 -0.65 0.49
C SER A 89 -3.83 -1.59 0.07
N GLY A 90 -2.97 -2.02 1.00
CA GLY A 90 -1.94 -3.01 0.71
C GLY A 90 -2.54 -4.36 0.26
N LEU A 91 -3.59 -4.83 0.94
CA LEU A 91 -4.28 -6.08 0.54
C LEU A 91 -4.97 -5.96 -0.82
N ILE A 92 -5.52 -4.79 -1.17
CA ILE A 92 -6.08 -4.52 -2.50
C ILE A 92 -5.01 -4.70 -3.57
N MET A 93 -3.82 -4.13 -3.37
CA MET A 93 -2.70 -4.25 -4.31
C MET A 93 -2.25 -5.72 -4.46
N VAL A 94 -2.16 -6.47 -3.37
CA VAL A 94 -1.85 -7.93 -3.45
C VAL A 94 -2.94 -8.69 -4.20
N ASN A 95 -4.22 -8.37 -3.97
CA ASN A 95 -5.31 -8.99 -4.72
C ASN A 95 -5.27 -8.62 -6.21
N ARG A 96 -4.81 -7.41 -6.57
CA ARG A 96 -4.59 -7.01 -7.98
C ARG A 96 -3.45 -7.81 -8.62
N LEU A 97 -2.34 -8.01 -7.92
CA LEU A 97 -1.24 -8.90 -8.34
C LEU A 97 -1.74 -10.33 -8.61
N LEU A 98 -2.52 -10.90 -7.69
CA LEU A 98 -3.12 -12.22 -7.89
C LEU A 98 -4.05 -12.26 -9.11
N ASN A 99 -4.88 -11.22 -9.32
CA ASN A 99 -5.77 -11.16 -10.48
C ASN A 99 -5.02 -11.00 -11.82
N SER A 100 -3.78 -10.49 -11.81
CA SER A 100 -2.94 -10.41 -13.00
C SER A 100 -2.11 -11.67 -13.25
N GLY A 101 -2.25 -12.70 -12.40
CA GLY A 101 -1.55 -13.97 -12.50
C GLY A 101 -0.24 -14.05 -11.73
N VAL A 102 0.13 -13.00 -10.98
CA VAL A 102 1.28 -13.05 -10.07
C VAL A 102 0.87 -13.81 -8.82
N THR A 103 1.42 -15.01 -8.63
CA THR A 103 1.09 -15.87 -7.49
C THR A 103 2.13 -15.81 -6.37
N GLN A 104 3.36 -15.39 -6.69
CA GLN A 104 4.47 -15.35 -5.75
C GLN A 104 5.37 -14.13 -5.97
N ILE A 105 5.90 -13.58 -4.87
CA ILE A 105 6.93 -12.53 -4.86
C ILE A 105 8.05 -12.99 -3.93
N ASN A 106 9.30 -13.02 -4.42
CA ASN A 106 10.47 -13.50 -3.65
C ASN A 106 10.26 -14.88 -2.98
N GLY A 107 9.52 -15.78 -3.65
CA GLY A 107 9.20 -17.11 -3.14
C GLY A 107 8.11 -17.16 -2.06
N LEU A 108 7.55 -16.01 -1.67
CA LEU A 108 6.37 -15.95 -0.82
C LEU A 108 5.10 -16.11 -1.67
N ASP A 109 4.26 -17.06 -1.28
CA ASP A 109 2.91 -17.23 -1.83
C ASP A 109 1.97 -16.11 -1.36
N LEU A 110 1.32 -15.43 -2.31
CA LEU A 110 0.44 -14.29 -2.02
C LEU A 110 -0.90 -14.70 -1.41
N VAL A 111 -1.39 -15.92 -1.65
CA VAL A 111 -2.58 -16.45 -0.97
C VAL A 111 -2.26 -16.77 0.49
N GLN A 112 -1.08 -17.33 0.76
CA GLN A 112 -0.61 -17.53 2.15
C GLN A 112 -0.42 -16.21 2.90
N LEU A 113 -0.10 -15.11 2.21
CA LEU A 113 -0.05 -13.79 2.83
C LEU A 113 -1.42 -13.39 3.37
N PHE A 114 -2.50 -13.57 2.58
CA PHE A 114 -3.86 -13.32 3.08
C PHE A 114 -4.20 -14.20 4.29
N GLU A 115 -3.88 -15.49 4.24
CA GLU A 115 -4.10 -16.40 5.36
C GLU A 115 -3.42 -15.91 6.65
N LYS A 116 -2.14 -15.55 6.58
CA LYS A 116 -1.39 -14.99 7.71
C LYS A 116 -2.04 -13.71 8.23
N THR A 117 -2.48 -12.81 7.36
CA THR A 117 -3.18 -11.58 7.76
C THR A 117 -4.49 -11.88 8.48
N THR A 118 -5.28 -12.88 8.05
CA THR A 118 -6.53 -13.25 8.76
C THR A 118 -6.30 -13.67 10.21
N GLN A 119 -5.12 -14.25 10.49
CA GLN A 119 -4.70 -14.77 11.79
C GLN A 119 -3.96 -13.72 12.64
N ASN A 120 -3.55 -12.59 12.05
CA ASN A 120 -2.81 -11.54 12.73
C ASN A 120 -3.69 -10.74 13.70
N ARG A 121 -3.69 -11.11 14.98
CA ARG A 121 -4.53 -10.47 16.01
C ARG A 121 -4.21 -9.00 16.29
N SER A 122 -3.04 -8.49 15.88
CA SER A 122 -2.72 -7.06 16.02
C SER A 122 -3.25 -6.22 14.86
N ALA A 123 -3.66 -6.84 13.75
CA ALA A 123 -4.27 -6.12 12.63
C ALA A 123 -5.72 -5.71 12.95
N PRO A 124 -6.18 -4.54 12.45
CA PRO A 124 -7.58 -4.12 12.57
C PRO A 124 -8.56 -5.19 12.08
N ALA A 125 -9.77 -5.21 12.65
CA ALA A 125 -10.75 -6.24 12.34
C ALA A 125 -11.19 -6.19 10.86
N GLU A 126 -11.31 -4.98 10.34
CA GLU A 126 -11.65 -4.63 8.95
C GLU A 126 -10.61 -5.17 7.99
N VAL A 127 -9.32 -4.92 8.27
CA VAL A 127 -8.20 -5.44 7.45
C VAL A 127 -8.20 -6.97 7.43
N ARG A 128 -8.44 -7.62 8.58
CA ARG A 128 -8.55 -9.09 8.64
C ARG A 128 -9.75 -9.61 7.86
N GLU A 129 -10.86 -8.90 7.86
CA GLU A 129 -12.05 -9.28 7.10
C GLU A 129 -11.82 -9.12 5.58
N SER A 130 -11.16 -8.04 5.18
CA SER A 130 -10.69 -7.84 3.82
C SER A 130 -9.76 -8.99 3.37
N ALA A 131 -8.82 -9.41 4.21
CA ALA A 131 -7.98 -10.58 3.93
C ALA A 131 -8.79 -11.88 3.80
N ARG A 132 -9.79 -12.13 4.67
CA ARG A 132 -10.66 -13.32 4.56
C ARG A 132 -11.44 -13.36 3.26
N ARG A 133 -11.98 -12.21 2.84
CA ARG A 133 -12.71 -12.06 1.59
C ARG A 133 -11.83 -12.38 0.38
N PHE A 134 -10.60 -11.85 0.34
CA PHE A 134 -9.67 -12.15 -0.75
C PHE A 134 -9.18 -13.60 -0.70
N LEU A 135 -8.89 -14.14 0.48
CA LEU A 135 -8.53 -15.55 0.66
C LEU A 135 -9.61 -16.48 0.10
N LYS A 136 -10.87 -16.26 0.50
CA LYS A 136 -12.01 -17.05 0.01
C LYS A 136 -12.13 -17.00 -1.51
N LYS A 137 -11.98 -15.81 -2.10
CA LYS A 137 -12.03 -15.61 -3.56
C LYS A 137 -11.00 -16.48 -4.27
N HIS A 138 -9.76 -16.48 -3.80
CA HIS A 138 -8.66 -17.19 -4.47
C HIS A 138 -8.59 -18.69 -4.12
N GLN A 139 -9.18 -19.13 -3.01
CA GLN A 139 -9.36 -20.55 -2.70
C GLN A 139 -10.53 -21.21 -3.45
N SER A 140 -11.51 -20.43 -3.91
CA SER A 140 -12.66 -20.94 -4.66
C SER A 140 -12.44 -21.05 -6.17
N LEU A 141 -11.25 -20.67 -6.66
CA LEU A 141 -10.90 -20.66 -8.08
C LEU A 141 -10.04 -21.87 -8.50
N ASP A 142 -9.78 -22.80 -7.58
CA ASP A 142 -9.22 -24.15 -7.84
C ASP A 142 -10.34 -25.19 -8.05
#